data_AF-A0A0K6FX51-F1
#
_entry.id   AF-A0A0K6FX51-F1
#
_cell.length_a   1.000
_cell.length_b   1.000
_cell.length_c   1.000
_cell.angle_alpha   90.00
_cell.angle_beta   90.00
_cell.angle_gamma   90.00
#
_symmetry.space_group_name_H-M   'P 1'
#
loop_
_entity.id
_entity.type
_entity.pdbx_description
1 polymer ?
#
loop_
_entity_poly.entity_id
_entity_poly.type
_entity_poly.pdbx_seq_one_letter_code
_entity_poly.pdbx_strand_id
1 'polypeptide(L)'
;MIESTADIQKFKHKQAHPPKDQPTTIGLWKYCRHPPYFGEILCWWGIWLIALSATSGTSGGPRSAQLGALASPLFTMVLLIFGSGIPTAQKPTARKFYLLSNGPNPTHTNAWKNYQRYMKRTSVLIPLPPALYERIPQFIKTAFLLDLPIYQFHEETDGKKAFEEERQKGAGQV
;
A
#
# COMPACT_ATOMS: atom_id res chain seq x y z
N MET A 1 5.34 -7.29 -14.92
CA MET A 1 4.44 -6.50 -15.82
C MET A 1 3.68 -5.42 -15.07
N ILE A 2 2.86 -5.74 -14.05
CA ILE A 2 2.12 -4.73 -13.26
C ILE A 2 3.07 -3.83 -12.45
N GLU A 3 4.04 -4.44 -11.75
CA GLU A 3 5.11 -3.74 -11.03
C GLU A 3 5.86 -2.75 -11.93
N SER A 4 6.45 -3.25 -13.02
CA SER A 4 7.22 -2.43 -13.97
C SER A 4 6.38 -1.26 -14.53
N THR A 5 5.10 -1.49 -14.82
CA THR A 5 4.20 -0.43 -15.31
C THR A 5 3.94 0.61 -14.23
N ALA A 6 3.70 0.19 -12.99
CA ALA A 6 3.47 1.08 -11.86
C ALA A 6 4.70 1.93 -11.53
N ASP A 7 5.90 1.37 -11.62
CA ASP A 7 7.14 2.11 -11.39
C ASP A 7 7.44 3.10 -12.51
N ILE A 8 7.26 2.71 -13.78
CA ILE A 8 7.40 3.64 -14.92
C ILE A 8 6.41 4.79 -14.78
N GLN A 9 5.15 4.51 -14.43
CA GLN A 9 4.14 5.53 -14.17
C GLN A 9 4.62 6.50 -13.08
N LYS A 10 5.02 5.97 -11.92
CA LYS A 10 5.50 6.77 -10.78
C LYS A 10 6.75 7.60 -11.13
N PHE A 11 7.66 7.03 -11.91
CA PHE A 11 8.88 7.69 -12.35
C PHE A 11 8.58 8.86 -13.29
N LYS A 12 7.74 8.64 -14.32
CA LYS A 12 7.29 9.70 -15.23
C LYS A 12 6.55 10.81 -14.47
N HIS A 13 5.71 10.45 -13.51
CA HIS A 13 5.02 11.43 -12.68
C HIS A 13 6.00 12.26 -11.87
N LYS A 14 7.01 11.65 -11.23
CA LYS A 14 8.02 12.40 -10.48
C LYS A 14 8.83 13.35 -11.35
N GLN A 15 9.15 12.95 -12.58
CA GLN A 15 9.86 13.81 -13.55
C GLN A 15 9.02 15.03 -13.98
N ALA A 16 7.68 14.91 -13.99
CA ALA A 16 6.79 16.01 -14.32
C ALA A 16 6.62 17.05 -13.18
N HIS A 17 7.41 16.97 -12.10
CA HIS A 17 7.37 17.85 -10.93
C HIS A 17 5.97 18.21 -10.40
N PRO A 18 5.15 17.20 -10.06
CA PRO A 18 3.78 17.40 -9.63
C PRO A 18 3.72 18.13 -8.28
N PRO A 19 2.58 18.79 -8.00
CA PRO A 19 2.33 19.45 -6.73
C PRO A 19 2.64 18.55 -5.52
N LYS A 20 3.41 19.07 -4.56
CA LYS A 20 3.81 18.32 -3.34
C LYS A 20 2.64 18.13 -2.37
N ASP A 21 1.54 18.84 -2.55
CA ASP A 21 0.32 18.77 -1.74
C ASP A 21 -0.64 17.64 -2.17
N GLN A 22 -0.31 16.88 -3.22
CA GLN A 22 -1.18 15.83 -3.75
C GLN A 22 -0.49 14.46 -3.79
N PRO A 23 -1.19 13.39 -3.38
CA PRO A 23 -0.71 12.03 -3.57
C PRO A 23 -0.77 11.62 -5.04
N THR A 24 0.10 10.68 -5.42
CA THR A 24 0.17 10.13 -6.77
C THR A 24 -1.09 9.35 -7.11
N THR A 25 -1.91 9.85 -8.03
CA THR A 25 -3.20 9.27 -8.42
C THR A 25 -3.28 8.93 -9.92
N ILE A 26 -2.15 8.59 -10.53
CA ILE A 26 -2.06 8.30 -11.95
C ILE A 26 -2.18 6.79 -12.25
N GLY A 27 -2.83 6.44 -13.36
CA GLY A 27 -2.88 5.06 -13.86
C GLY A 27 -3.31 4.05 -12.79
N LEU A 28 -2.44 3.08 -12.49
CA LEU A 28 -2.69 2.03 -11.50
C LEU A 28 -2.77 2.58 -10.07
N TRP A 29 -2.04 3.64 -9.75
CA TRP A 29 -2.03 4.30 -8.44
C TRP A 29 -3.36 4.97 -8.10
N LYS A 30 -4.22 5.21 -9.09
CA LYS A 30 -5.60 5.67 -8.87
C LYS A 30 -6.47 4.60 -8.22
N TYR A 31 -6.24 3.33 -8.57
CA TYR A 31 -7.11 2.20 -8.22
C TYR A 31 -6.60 1.41 -7.01
N CYS A 32 -5.28 1.44 -6.77
CA CYS A 32 -4.63 0.71 -5.68
C CYS A 32 -3.45 1.53 -5.15
N ARG A 33 -3.26 1.54 -3.83
CA ARG A 33 -2.14 2.22 -3.16
C ARG A 33 -0.80 1.53 -3.39
N HIS A 34 -0.80 0.21 -3.55
CA HIS A 34 0.41 -0.60 -3.74
C HIS A 34 0.28 -1.55 -4.95
N PRO A 35 0.22 -1.01 -6.18
CA PRO A 35 0.09 -1.83 -7.38
C PRO A 35 1.23 -2.86 -7.59
N PRO A 36 2.51 -2.59 -7.22
CA PRO A 36 3.57 -3.59 -7.27
C PRO A 36 3.26 -4.85 -6.44
N TYR A 37 2.77 -4.67 -5.21
CA TYR A 37 2.48 -5.80 -4.31
C TYR A 37 1.32 -6.66 -4.82
N PHE A 38 0.33 -6.03 -5.46
CA PHE A 38 -0.73 -6.77 -6.14
C PHE A 38 -0.19 -7.65 -7.26
N GLY A 39 0.73 -7.10 -8.08
CA GLY A 39 1.39 -7.84 -9.15
C GLY A 39 2.20 -9.04 -8.63
N GLU A 40 2.93 -8.85 -7.54
CA GLU A 40 3.72 -9.92 -6.92
C GLU A 40 2.84 -11.03 -6.35
N ILE A 41 1.76 -10.68 -5.64
CA ILE A 41 0.80 -11.66 -5.14
C ILE A 41 0.18 -12.44 -6.30
N LEU A 42 -0.31 -11.76 -7.35
CA LEU A 42 -0.84 -12.44 -8.54
C LEU A 42 0.17 -13.38 -9.21
N CYS A 43 1.45 -13.00 -9.25
CA CYS A 43 2.51 -13.84 -9.80
C CYS A 43 2.64 -15.15 -9.03
N TRP A 44 2.70 -15.09 -7.70
CA TRP A 44 2.81 -16.27 -6.84
C TRP A 44 1.55 -17.16 -6.90
N TRP A 45 0.37 -16.56 -6.94
CA TRP A 45 -0.87 -17.31 -7.16
C TRP A 45 -0.92 -17.96 -8.55
N GLY A 46 -0.39 -17.30 -9.59
CA GLY A 46 -0.27 -17.85 -10.93
C GLY A 46 0.69 -19.05 -10.99
N ILE A 47 1.87 -18.93 -10.39
CA ILE A 47 2.84 -20.05 -10.28
C ILE A 47 2.20 -21.24 -9.56
N TRP A 48 1.47 -20.97 -8.47
CA TRP A 48 0.76 -22.01 -7.74
C TRP A 48 -0.32 -22.70 -8.59
N LEU A 49 -1.12 -21.95 -9.36
CA LEU A 49 -2.13 -22.52 -10.25
C LEU A 49 -1.52 -23.39 -11.36
N ILE A 50 -0.39 -22.96 -11.94
CA ILE A 50 0.33 -23.75 -12.95
C ILE A 50 0.87 -25.05 -12.33
N ALA A 51 1.48 -24.97 -11.15
CA ALA A 51 1.96 -26.13 -10.42
C ALA A 51 0.82 -27.10 -10.07
N LEU A 52 -0.34 -26.58 -9.67
CA LEU A 52 -1.53 -27.38 -9.40
C LEU A 52 -2.01 -28.12 -10.65
N SER A 53 -2.12 -27.41 -11.79
CA SER A 53 -2.55 -27.99 -13.07
C SER A 53 -1.59 -29.06 -13.60
N ALA A 54 -0.29 -28.92 -13.38
CA ALA A 54 0.70 -29.93 -13.78
C ALA A 54 0.56 -31.23 -12.96
N THR A 55 0.04 -31.15 -11.73
CA THR A 55 -0.02 -32.28 -10.80
C THR A 55 -1.40 -32.95 -10.77
N SER A 56 -2.45 -32.30 -11.29
CA SER A 56 -3.82 -32.84 -11.32
C SER A 56 -4.04 -33.99 -12.31
N GLY A 57 -3.10 -34.22 -13.24
CA GLY A 57 -3.15 -35.33 -14.20
C GLY A 57 -2.53 -36.65 -13.71
N THR A 58 -1.81 -36.64 -12.58
CA THR A 58 -1.12 -37.83 -12.07
C THR A 58 -1.98 -38.50 -11.01
N SER A 59 -2.51 -39.69 -11.33
CA SER A 59 -3.47 -40.52 -10.58
C SER A 59 -3.01 -41.05 -9.21
N GLY A 60 -2.01 -40.43 -8.57
CA GLY A 60 -1.48 -40.86 -7.27
C GLY A 60 -0.59 -39.86 -6.53
N GLY A 61 -0.53 -38.59 -6.94
CA GLY A 61 0.27 -37.58 -6.24
C GLY A 61 -0.29 -37.29 -4.83
N PRO A 62 0.55 -37.11 -3.78
CA PRO A 62 0.07 -36.80 -2.45
C PRO A 62 -0.70 -35.47 -2.45
N ARG A 63 -2.00 -35.48 -2.12
CA ARG A 63 -2.80 -34.24 -1.92
C ARG A 63 -2.15 -33.28 -0.91
N SER A 64 -1.35 -33.82 0.01
CA SER A 64 -0.53 -33.07 0.97
C SER A 64 0.55 -32.21 0.29
N ALA A 65 1.14 -32.65 -0.82
CA ALA A 65 2.13 -31.86 -1.57
C ALA A 65 1.49 -30.68 -2.31
N GLN A 66 0.26 -30.85 -2.81
CA GLN A 66 -0.52 -29.78 -3.44
C GLN A 66 -0.97 -28.72 -2.43
N LEU A 67 -1.37 -29.16 -1.23
CA LEU A 67 -1.66 -28.26 -0.10
C LEU A 67 -0.39 -27.60 0.47
N GLY A 68 0.74 -28.30 0.46
CA GLY A 68 2.04 -27.73 0.83
C GLY A 68 2.47 -26.62 -0.12
N ALA A 69 2.16 -26.74 -1.41
CA ALA A 69 2.44 -25.70 -2.39
C ALA A 69 1.64 -24.40 -2.14
N LEU A 70 0.49 -24.46 -1.47
CA LEU A 70 -0.25 -23.25 -1.02
C LEU A 70 0.52 -22.45 0.04
N ALA A 71 1.44 -23.09 0.78
CA ALA A 71 2.21 -22.41 1.81
C ALA A 71 3.05 -21.27 1.23
N SER A 72 3.57 -21.42 0.00
CA SER A 72 4.38 -20.40 -0.66
C SER A 72 3.61 -19.09 -0.96
N PRO A 73 2.51 -19.08 -1.73
CA PRO A 73 1.76 -17.86 -2.01
C PRO A 73 1.14 -17.24 -0.74
N LEU A 74 0.67 -18.06 0.20
CA LEU A 74 0.14 -17.57 1.47
C LEU A 74 1.24 -16.91 2.32
N PHE A 75 2.42 -17.52 2.40
CA PHE A 75 3.55 -16.96 3.14
C PHE A 75 3.99 -15.62 2.55
N THR A 76 4.15 -15.53 1.22
CA THR A 76 4.49 -14.26 0.58
C THR A 76 3.43 -13.19 0.81
N MET A 77 2.15 -13.57 0.72
CA MET A 77 1.03 -12.65 1.01
C MET A 77 1.10 -12.13 2.45
N VAL A 78 1.31 -12.99 3.44
CA VAL A 78 1.45 -12.59 4.85
C VAL A 78 2.65 -11.66 5.05
N LEU A 79 3.80 -11.95 4.45
CA LEU A 79 4.99 -11.09 4.55
C LEU A 79 4.76 -9.69 3.97
N LEU A 80 4.06 -9.57 2.84
CA LEU A 80 3.77 -8.28 2.20
C LEU A 80 2.74 -7.46 2.99
N ILE A 81 1.75 -8.12 3.58
CA ILE A 81 0.67 -7.48 4.35
C ILE A 81 1.14 -7.05 5.73
N PHE A 82 1.86 -7.93 6.45
CA PHE A 82 2.21 -7.72 7.85
C PHE A 82 3.67 -7.35 8.11
N GLY A 83 4.59 -7.91 7.32
CA GLY A 83 6.03 -7.79 7.57
C GLY A 83 6.61 -6.47 7.09
N SER A 84 7.09 -6.43 5.85
CA SER A 84 7.93 -5.32 5.36
C SER A 84 7.26 -4.42 4.32
N GLY A 85 6.11 -4.82 3.77
CA GLY A 85 5.53 -4.17 2.60
C GLY A 85 4.72 -2.92 2.96
N ILE A 86 3.43 -3.13 3.22
CA ILE A 86 2.44 -2.04 3.27
C ILE A 86 2.63 -1.07 4.45
N PRO A 87 2.67 -1.53 5.73
CA PRO A 87 2.71 -0.60 6.87
C PRO A 87 4.00 0.23 6.88
N THR A 88 5.13 -0.37 6.51
CA THR A 88 6.45 0.28 6.46
C THR A 88 6.52 1.32 5.34
N ALA A 89 5.85 1.11 4.21
CA ALA A 89 5.82 2.09 3.12
C ALA A 89 4.81 3.23 3.37
N GLN A 90 3.70 2.92 4.05
CA GLN A 90 2.57 3.84 4.19
C GLN A 90 2.75 4.86 5.32
N LYS A 91 3.28 4.44 6.48
CA LYS A 91 3.51 5.34 7.63
C LYS A 91 4.45 6.50 7.31
N PRO A 92 5.62 6.31 6.66
CA PRO A 92 6.50 7.41 6.27
C PRO A 92 5.86 8.36 5.25
N THR A 93 5.06 7.83 4.33
CA THR A 93 4.34 8.64 3.35
C THR A 93 3.29 9.50 4.05
N ALA A 94 2.49 8.91 4.94
CA ALA A 94 1.51 9.64 5.76
C ALA A 94 2.17 10.73 6.61
N ARG A 95 3.27 10.38 7.29
CA ARG A 95 4.08 11.31 8.08
C ARG A 95 4.55 12.50 7.25
N LYS A 96 5.04 12.29 6.02
CA LYS A 96 5.46 13.37 5.13
C LYS A 96 4.31 14.32 4.82
N PHE A 97 3.13 13.81 4.45
CA PHE A 97 1.96 14.67 4.17
C PHE A 97 1.43 15.39 5.41
N TYR A 98 1.51 14.74 6.58
CA TYR A 98 1.17 15.37 7.87
C TYR A 98 2.11 16.54 8.16
N LEU A 99 3.42 16.34 8.06
CA LEU A 99 4.42 17.40 8.32
C LEU A 99 4.33 18.56 7.34
N LEU A 100 3.95 18.33 6.08
CA LEU A 100 3.73 19.41 5.11
C LEU A 100 2.58 20.36 5.50
N SER A 101 1.60 19.86 6.26
CA SER A 101 0.41 20.61 6.70
C SER A 101 0.54 21.14 8.13
N ASN A 102 1.05 20.31 9.04
CA ASN A 102 1.01 20.52 10.50
C ASN A 102 2.42 20.52 11.12
N GLY A 103 3.48 20.48 10.29
CA GLY A 103 4.85 20.52 10.76
C GLY A 103 5.27 21.91 11.26
N PRO A 104 6.51 22.05 11.77
CA PRO A 104 7.01 23.32 12.30
C PRO A 104 7.10 24.44 11.24
N ASN A 105 7.28 24.09 9.96
CA ASN A 105 7.26 25.01 8.82
C ASN A 105 6.21 24.54 7.78
N PRO A 106 4.91 24.79 8.00
CA PRO A 106 3.86 24.29 7.13
C PRO A 106 3.92 25.01 5.77
N THR A 107 4.19 24.25 4.71
CA THR A 107 4.22 24.79 3.33
C THR A 107 2.88 24.62 2.62
N HIS A 108 2.13 23.56 2.98
CA HIS A 108 0.91 23.17 2.28
C HIS A 108 -0.19 22.72 3.26
N THR A 109 -1.05 23.64 3.67
CA THR A 109 -2.13 23.42 4.67
C THR A 109 -3.16 22.35 4.25
N ASN A 110 -3.32 22.09 2.96
CA ASN A 110 -4.29 21.10 2.47
C ASN A 110 -3.67 19.71 2.21
N ALA A 111 -2.35 19.55 2.35
CA ALA A 111 -1.64 18.33 1.98
C ALA A 111 -2.15 17.11 2.77
N TRP A 112 -2.35 17.27 4.08
CA TRP A 112 -2.86 16.20 4.94
C TRP A 112 -4.30 15.81 4.59
N LYS A 113 -5.18 16.79 4.38
CA LYS A 113 -6.58 16.58 4.00
C LYS A 113 -6.70 15.86 2.65
N ASN A 114 -5.85 16.22 1.68
CA ASN A 114 -5.77 15.54 0.38
C ASN A 114 -5.33 14.09 0.53
N TYR A 115 -4.34 13.82 1.39
CA TYR A 115 -3.86 12.47 1.66
C TYR A 115 -4.92 11.61 2.37
N GLN A 116 -5.64 12.16 3.36
CA GLN A 116 -6.76 11.48 4.01
C GLN A 116 -7.87 11.13 3.02
N ARG A 117 -8.20 12.06 2.10
CA ARG A 117 -9.18 11.81 1.03
C ARG A 117 -8.70 10.69 0.11
N TYR A 118 -7.43 10.66 -0.25
CA TYR A 118 -6.85 9.57 -1.03
C TYR A 118 -6.96 8.22 -0.32
N MET A 119 -6.61 8.13 0.96
CA MET A 119 -6.74 6.89 1.72
C MET A 119 -8.19 6.38 1.81
N LYS A 120 -9.17 7.29 1.90
CA LYS A 120 -10.59 6.92 1.95
C LYS A 120 -11.14 6.40 0.63
N ARG A 121 -10.53 6.79 -0.50
CA ARG A 121 -11.01 6.50 -1.86
C ARG A 121 -10.20 5.43 -2.59
N THR A 122 -8.97 5.17 -2.17
CA THR A 122 -8.08 4.23 -2.86
C THR A 122 -7.85 2.98 -2.01
N SER A 123 -8.05 1.81 -2.61
CA SER A 123 -7.84 0.52 -1.93
C SER A 123 -6.36 0.28 -1.61
N VAL A 124 -6.07 -0.61 -0.65
CA VAL A 124 -4.68 -0.96 -0.30
C VAL A 124 -4.01 -1.76 -1.41
N LEU A 125 -4.65 -2.88 -1.79
CA LEU A 125 -4.02 -3.95 -2.57
C LEU A 125 -4.84 -4.34 -3.80
N ILE A 126 -6.13 -4.61 -3.63
CA ILE A 126 -7.00 -5.06 -4.74
C ILE A 126 -7.43 -3.83 -5.55
N PRO A 127 -7.10 -3.71 -6.85
CA PRO A 127 -7.45 -2.55 -7.64
C PRO A 127 -8.96 -2.39 -7.75
N LEU A 128 -9.48 -1.28 -7.22
CA LEU A 128 -10.90 -0.99 -7.21
C LEU A 128 -11.18 0.45 -7.67
N PRO A 129 -12.30 0.69 -8.38
CA PRO A 129 -12.72 2.04 -8.70
C PRO A 129 -12.92 2.88 -7.42
N PRO A 130 -12.40 4.12 -7.37
CA PRO A 130 -12.48 4.94 -6.15
C PRO A 130 -13.91 5.20 -5.66
N ALA A 131 -14.85 5.35 -6.59
CA ALA A 131 -16.27 5.55 -6.29
C ALA A 131 -16.91 4.35 -5.58
N LEU A 132 -16.42 3.14 -5.85
CA LEU A 132 -16.89 1.93 -5.18
C LEU A 132 -16.27 1.81 -3.80
N TYR A 133 -14.94 1.96 -3.69
CA TYR A 133 -14.23 1.83 -2.42
C TYR A 133 -14.73 2.82 -1.36
N GLU A 134 -15.02 4.06 -1.75
CA GLU A 134 -15.52 5.10 -0.83
C GLU A 134 -16.84 4.70 -0.15
N ARG A 135 -17.71 3.96 -0.84
CA ARG A 135 -19.03 3.54 -0.34
C ARG A 135 -19.00 2.31 0.56
N ILE A 136 -17.90 1.56 0.58
CA ILE A 136 -17.80 0.31 1.32
C ILE A 136 -17.61 0.60 2.84
N PRO A 137 -18.39 -0.04 3.73
CA PRO A 137 -18.20 0.02 5.18
C PRO A 137 -16.80 -0.42 5.63
N GLN A 138 -16.30 0.13 6.74
CA GLN A 138 -14.96 -0.16 7.23
C GLN A 138 -14.72 -1.64 7.53
N PHE A 139 -15.70 -2.36 8.07
CA PHE A 139 -15.56 -3.79 8.38
C PHE A 139 -15.29 -4.64 7.12
N ILE A 140 -15.94 -4.31 5.99
CA ILE A 140 -15.72 -4.99 4.71
C ILE A 140 -14.34 -4.65 4.16
N LYS A 141 -13.91 -3.39 4.29
CA LYS A 141 -12.57 -2.96 3.87
C LYS A 141 -11.50 -3.73 4.63
N THR A 142 -11.66 -3.88 5.94
CA THR A 142 -10.70 -4.62 6.77
C THR A 142 -10.74 -6.12 6.49
N ALA A 143 -11.93 -6.73 6.37
CA ALA A 143 -12.07 -8.17 6.19
C ALA A 143 -11.70 -8.67 4.78
N PHE A 144 -12.12 -7.96 3.73
CA PHE A 144 -11.99 -8.42 2.34
C PHE A 144 -10.97 -7.65 1.52
N LEU A 145 -10.71 -6.38 1.86
CA LEU A 145 -9.76 -5.52 1.13
C LEU A 145 -8.45 -5.32 1.88
N LEU A 146 -8.31 -6.00 3.02
CA LEU A 146 -7.13 -6.00 3.87
C LEU A 146 -6.73 -4.59 4.31
N ASP A 147 -7.69 -3.67 4.46
CA ASP A 147 -7.48 -2.34 5.01
C ASP A 147 -7.42 -2.42 6.54
N LEU A 148 -6.29 -2.93 7.02
CA LEU A 148 -6.04 -3.15 8.43
C LEU A 148 -5.83 -1.82 9.17
N PRO A 149 -6.30 -1.68 10.42
CA PRO A 149 -6.11 -0.46 11.20
C PRO A 149 -4.64 -0.10 11.45
N ILE A 150 -3.74 -1.10 11.41
CA ILE A 150 -2.28 -0.91 11.51
C ILE A 150 -1.68 0.01 10.43
N TYR A 151 -2.40 0.21 9.32
CA TYR A 151 -2.00 1.07 8.21
C TYR A 151 -2.41 2.54 8.41
N GLN A 152 -3.30 2.81 9.35
CA GLN A 152 -3.77 4.15 9.63
C GLN A 152 -2.70 4.91 10.41
N PHE A 153 -2.52 6.17 10.02
CA PHE A 153 -1.65 7.08 10.73
C PHE A 153 -2.49 7.85 11.75
N HIS A 154 -2.15 7.71 13.03
CA HIS A 154 -2.91 8.34 14.11
C HIS A 154 -2.28 9.70 14.44
N GLU A 155 -3.04 10.77 14.24
CA GLU A 155 -2.54 12.14 14.45
C GLU A 155 -2.08 12.39 15.89
N GLU A 156 -2.77 11.80 16.87
CA GLU A 156 -2.49 12.02 18.29
C GLU A 156 -1.19 11.36 18.78
N THR A 157 -0.80 10.23 18.20
CA THR A 157 0.37 9.45 18.62
C THR A 157 1.51 9.61 17.62
N ASP A 158 1.28 9.21 16.36
CA ASP A 158 2.28 9.26 15.29
C ASP A 158 2.57 10.71 14.86
N GLY A 159 1.55 11.58 14.86
CA GLY A 159 1.68 12.98 14.49
C GLY A 159 2.52 13.80 15.47
N LYS A 160 2.26 13.65 16.78
CA LYS A 160 3.06 14.31 17.84
C LYS A 160 4.52 13.86 17.78
N LYS A 161 4.76 12.55 17.71
CA LYS A 161 6.11 11.98 17.59
C LYS A 161 6.84 12.51 16.35
N ALA A 162 6.15 12.55 15.21
CA ALA A 162 6.73 13.08 13.97
C ALA A 162 7.12 14.56 14.09
N PHE A 163 6.29 15.37 14.73
CA PHE A 163 6.55 16.79 14.95
C PHE A 163 7.75 17.03 15.87
N GLU A 164 7.82 16.30 16.98
CA GLU A 164 8.93 16.39 17.94
C GLU A 164 10.27 16.01 17.30
N GLU A 165 10.31 14.91 16.55
CA GLU A 165 11.52 14.46 15.84
C GLU A 165 12.01 15.48 14.80
N GLU A 166 11.10 16.14 14.06
CA GLU A 166 11.49 17.18 13.11
C GLU A 166 11.97 18.46 13.81
N ARG A 167 11.34 18.83 14.94
CA ARG A 167 11.80 19.96 15.76
C ARG A 167 13.20 19.72 16.32
N GLN A 168 13.50 18.51 16.80
CA GLN A 168 14.83 18.14 17.29
C GLN A 168 15.89 18.18 16.19
N LYS A 169 15.57 17.66 14.99
CA LYS A 169 16.47 17.74 13.83
C LYS A 169 16.76 19.19 13.41
N GLY A 170 15.74 20.05 13.41
CA GLY A 170 15.91 21.47 13.11
C GLY A 170 16.76 22.20 14.15
N ALA A 171 16.63 21.84 15.43
CA ALA A 171 17.40 22.44 16.52
C ALA A 171 18.88 21.96 16.57
N GLY A 172 19.17 20.75 16.09
CA GLY A 172 20.54 20.22 16.03
C GLY A 172 21.33 20.60 14.78
N GLN A 173 20.74 21.37 13.87
CA GLN A 173 21.38 21.88 12.64
C GLN A 173 21.74 23.38 12.72
N VAL A 174 21.59 23.99 13.90
CA VAL A 174 21.98 25.38 14.21
C VAL A 174 23.15 25.35 15.18
#